data_AF-A0A9D6DNB2-F1
#
_entry.id   AF-A0A9D6DNB2-F1
#
_cell.length_a   1.000
_cell.length_b   1.000
_cell.length_c   1.000
_cell.angle_alpha   90.00
_cell.angle_beta   90.00
_cell.angle_gamma   90.00
#
_symmetry.space_group_name_H-M   'P 1'
#
loop_
_entity.id
_entity.type
_entity.pdbx_description
1 polymer ?
#
loop_
_entity_poly.entity_id
_entity_poly.type
_entity_poly.pdbx_seq_one_letter_code
_entity_poly.pdbx_strand_id
1 'polypeptide(L)'
;MEQAPKLSTPEEELAYLRERVARKEAELSQTGAPEQATIISETIHEHHAAPKEVLAKGYRMSEAAARTAAEELLAEFGLGEGAGAVNSLRQTMEEKGIKNALSVLEKLRDPRVADDFHRYLVRYIAAGIPAPGLDEKTPRFRALRMTLYEIALPGPKSVDPNARQKTLKELISAMEQFYAGLLSVGEAAPDEPRYFALELAVPADSPELQFYAAVPNGKRGLFEKQLLAIFPDAHLVPQPYDYNIFARGGTSLAAVARFAEHPALPLTDYTDFDYDPINAITNAFAKIEHTGEGAALQLIIEPRGDRHVKHYQKILRALRKGEKRSAAFSTPETALGEFARDIGRTLFSGKPKDVEKAKEAETRQIEANKAHIEQMEKKIASPIVGATIRLAVSSR
;
A
#
# COMPACT_ATOMS: atom_id res chain seq x y z
N MET A 1 -16.37 -34.33 32.42
CA MET A 1 -16.58 -32.89 32.74
C MET A 1 -15.22 -32.33 33.11
N GLU A 2 -14.50 -31.73 32.17
CA GLU A 2 -13.28 -30.98 32.50
C GLU A 2 -13.66 -29.85 33.44
N GLN A 3 -12.92 -29.70 34.55
CA GLN A 3 -13.10 -28.55 35.44
C GLN A 3 -12.81 -27.29 34.64
N ALA A 4 -13.71 -26.29 34.71
CA ALA A 4 -13.47 -25.00 34.09
C ALA A 4 -12.13 -24.43 34.63
N PRO A 5 -11.26 -23.91 33.74
CA PRO A 5 -9.97 -23.37 34.15
C PRO A 5 -10.18 -22.21 35.13
N LYS A 6 -9.27 -22.03 36.09
CA LYS A 6 -9.28 -20.90 37.04
C LYS A 6 -8.14 -19.95 36.70
N LEU A 7 -8.40 -19.03 35.76
CA LEU A 7 -7.45 -18.05 35.27
C LEU A 7 -7.23 -16.97 36.33
N SER A 8 -5.98 -16.69 36.70
CA SER A 8 -5.64 -15.83 37.83
C SER A 8 -4.96 -14.53 37.41
N THR A 9 -4.46 -14.43 36.18
CA THR A 9 -3.82 -13.20 35.63
C THR A 9 -4.24 -12.92 34.18
N PRO A 10 -4.04 -11.67 33.68
CA PRO A 10 -4.29 -11.31 32.28
C PRO A 10 -3.48 -12.14 31.27
N GLU A 11 -2.23 -12.46 31.61
CA GLU A 11 -1.34 -13.26 30.77
C GLU A 11 -1.83 -14.71 30.66
N GLU A 12 -2.27 -15.30 31.79
CA GLU A 12 -2.87 -16.64 31.81
C GLU A 12 -4.16 -16.68 30.99
N GLU A 13 -5.00 -15.65 31.09
CA GLU A 13 -6.25 -15.54 30.31
C GLU A 13 -5.98 -15.41 28.81
N LEU A 14 -5.01 -14.58 28.43
CA LEU A 14 -4.60 -14.42 27.04
C LEU A 14 -4.00 -15.72 26.46
N ALA A 15 -3.14 -16.40 27.22
CA ALA A 15 -2.56 -17.68 26.82
C ALA A 15 -3.64 -18.74 26.61
N TYR A 16 -4.61 -18.81 27.52
CA TYR A 16 -5.76 -19.70 27.43
C TYR A 16 -6.59 -19.47 26.14
N LEU A 17 -6.86 -18.21 25.81
CA LEU A 17 -7.60 -17.87 24.58
C LEU A 17 -6.83 -18.25 23.32
N ARG A 18 -5.51 -17.98 23.28
CA ARG A 18 -4.65 -18.32 22.14
C ARG A 18 -4.55 -19.82 21.93
N GLU A 19 -4.39 -20.60 22.99
CA GLU A 19 -4.37 -22.07 22.94
C GLU A 19 -5.69 -22.61 22.39
N ARG A 20 -6.82 -22.06 22.85
CA ARG A 20 -8.16 -22.48 22.40
C ARG A 20 -8.40 -22.17 20.92
N VAL A 21 -7.93 -21.02 20.43
CA VAL A 21 -7.98 -20.67 19.00
C VAL A 21 -7.09 -21.62 18.19
N ALA A 22 -5.84 -21.84 18.60
CA ALA A 22 -4.92 -22.73 17.90
C ALA A 22 -5.45 -24.18 17.80
N ARG A 23 -6.11 -24.66 18.86
CA ARG A 23 -6.76 -25.98 18.86
C ARG A 23 -7.93 -26.03 17.87
N LYS A 24 -8.82 -25.03 17.87
CA LYS A 24 -9.94 -24.95 16.92
C LYS A 24 -9.44 -24.86 15.46
N GLU A 25 -8.36 -24.11 15.21
CA GLU A 25 -7.73 -24.03 13.89
C GLU A 25 -7.18 -25.38 13.43
N ALA A 26 -6.50 -26.12 14.32
CA ALA A 26 -5.97 -27.44 14.01
C ALA A 26 -7.08 -28.46 13.69
N GLU A 27 -8.22 -28.39 14.39
CA GLU A 27 -9.39 -29.24 14.15
C GLU A 27 -10.08 -28.93 12.81
N LEU A 28 -10.19 -27.65 12.45
CA LEU A 28 -10.89 -27.18 11.24
C LEU A 28 -10.02 -27.18 9.97
N SER A 29 -8.70 -27.31 10.11
CA SER A 29 -7.75 -27.37 8.97
C SER A 29 -8.02 -28.53 8.01
N GLN A 30 -8.78 -29.57 8.42
CA GLN A 30 -9.10 -30.73 7.59
C GLN A 30 -10.39 -30.58 6.75
N THR A 31 -11.22 -29.56 6.99
CA THR A 31 -12.58 -29.46 6.42
C THR A 31 -12.88 -28.18 5.64
N GLY A 32 -11.85 -27.39 5.31
CA GLY A 32 -12.02 -26.06 4.71
C GLY A 32 -12.25 -25.03 5.81
N ALA A 33 -11.15 -24.58 6.41
CA ALA A 33 -11.19 -23.76 7.61
C ALA A 33 -11.85 -22.39 7.39
N PRO A 34 -12.70 -21.91 8.32
CA PRO A 34 -13.13 -20.51 8.36
C PRO A 34 -11.93 -19.58 8.59
N GLU A 35 -12.08 -18.30 8.23
CA GLU A 35 -11.02 -17.30 8.47
C GLU A 35 -10.66 -17.27 9.97
N GLN A 36 -9.35 -17.20 10.28
CA GLN A 36 -8.82 -17.13 11.66
C GLN A 36 -9.53 -16.05 12.50
N ALA A 37 -9.89 -14.92 11.89
CA ALA A 37 -10.65 -13.86 12.55
C ALA A 37 -12.03 -14.32 13.06
N THR A 38 -12.72 -15.18 12.32
CA THR A 38 -14.00 -15.78 12.72
C THR A 38 -13.83 -16.69 13.93
N ILE A 39 -12.82 -17.56 13.91
CA ILE A 39 -12.52 -18.48 15.03
C ILE A 39 -12.19 -17.69 16.30
N ILE A 40 -11.41 -16.62 16.17
CA ILE A 40 -11.07 -15.75 17.30
C ILE A 40 -12.32 -15.03 17.82
N SER A 41 -13.14 -14.45 16.95
CA SER A 41 -14.37 -13.77 17.34
C SER A 41 -15.33 -14.70 18.10
N GLU A 42 -15.55 -15.91 17.60
CA GLU A 42 -16.35 -16.93 18.28
C GLU A 42 -15.76 -17.31 19.64
N THR A 43 -14.43 -17.44 19.73
CA THR A 43 -13.74 -17.79 20.98
C THR A 43 -13.85 -16.67 22.02
N ILE A 44 -13.76 -15.40 21.61
CA ILE A 44 -14.01 -14.24 22.48
C ILE A 44 -15.46 -14.29 22.99
N HIS A 45 -16.42 -14.53 22.10
CA HIS A 45 -17.84 -14.58 22.47
C HIS A 45 -18.14 -15.71 23.45
N GLU A 46 -17.62 -16.91 23.20
CA GLU A 46 -17.74 -18.06 24.11
C GLU A 46 -17.11 -17.78 25.48
N HIS A 47 -15.93 -17.16 25.51
CA HIS A 47 -15.25 -16.80 26.74
C HIS A 47 -15.99 -15.73 27.52
N HIS A 48 -16.57 -14.76 26.83
CA HIS A 48 -17.42 -13.73 27.42
C HIS A 48 -18.67 -14.34 28.07
N ALA A 49 -19.37 -15.21 27.35
CA ALA A 49 -20.58 -15.91 27.82
C ALA A 49 -20.31 -16.97 28.90
N ALA A 50 -19.06 -17.43 29.06
CA ALA A 50 -18.71 -18.42 30.06
C ALA A 50 -19.00 -17.93 31.51
N PRO A 51 -19.22 -18.83 32.47
CA PRO A 51 -19.43 -18.42 33.86
C PRO A 51 -18.27 -17.58 34.42
N LYS A 52 -18.55 -16.69 35.37
CA LYS A 52 -17.51 -15.88 36.03
C LYS A 52 -16.49 -16.74 36.77
N GLU A 53 -16.85 -18.00 37.02
CA GLU A 53 -16.05 -19.04 37.66
C GLU A 53 -14.75 -19.36 36.93
N VAL A 54 -14.67 -19.03 35.63
CA VAL A 54 -13.48 -19.17 34.80
C VAL A 54 -12.32 -18.29 35.30
N LEU A 55 -12.61 -17.19 35.99
CA LEU A 55 -11.59 -16.36 36.64
C LEU A 55 -11.41 -16.77 38.10
N ALA A 56 -10.23 -16.61 38.69
CA ALA A 56 -10.01 -16.79 40.13
C ALA A 56 -10.73 -15.70 40.94
N LYS A 57 -11.16 -16.01 42.18
CA LYS A 57 -12.00 -15.10 42.99
C LYS A 57 -11.38 -13.71 43.20
N GLY A 58 -10.06 -13.62 43.38
CA GLY A 58 -9.34 -12.34 43.54
C GLY A 58 -9.09 -11.58 42.23
N TYR A 59 -9.29 -12.24 41.09
CA TYR A 59 -9.10 -11.66 39.76
C TYR A 59 -10.42 -11.19 39.14
N ARG A 60 -11.55 -11.69 39.63
CA ARG A 60 -12.90 -11.27 39.18
C ARG A 60 -13.19 -9.83 39.57
N MET A 61 -13.55 -9.01 38.59
CA MET A 61 -14.16 -7.72 38.85
C MET A 61 -15.62 -7.90 39.30
N SER A 62 -16.03 -7.13 40.31
CA SER A 62 -17.43 -7.11 40.74
C SER A 62 -18.31 -6.35 39.76
N GLU A 63 -19.61 -6.65 39.71
CA GLU A 63 -20.58 -5.88 38.91
C GLU A 63 -20.59 -4.39 39.24
N ALA A 64 -20.44 -4.05 40.53
CA ALA A 64 -20.37 -2.67 40.98
C ALA A 64 -19.12 -1.98 40.44
N ALA A 65 -17.95 -2.64 40.53
CA ALA A 65 -16.70 -2.09 39.99
C ALA A 65 -16.73 -1.92 38.47
N ALA A 66 -17.33 -2.89 37.74
CA ALA A 66 -17.51 -2.80 36.30
C ALA A 66 -18.36 -1.59 35.89
N ARG A 67 -19.44 -1.36 36.66
CA ARG A 67 -20.34 -0.22 36.45
C ARG A 67 -19.66 1.10 36.77
N THR A 68 -18.94 1.19 37.88
CA THR A 68 -18.18 2.41 38.25
C THR A 68 -17.15 2.75 37.19
N ALA A 69 -16.36 1.77 36.73
CA ALA A 69 -15.40 1.99 35.64
C ALA A 69 -16.09 2.49 34.37
N ALA A 70 -17.24 1.92 33.99
CA ALA A 70 -17.99 2.40 32.83
C ALA A 70 -18.53 3.82 33.00
N GLU A 71 -19.02 4.17 34.19
CA GLU A 71 -19.51 5.52 34.51
C GLU A 71 -18.37 6.55 34.49
N GLU A 72 -17.18 6.19 34.97
CA GLU A 72 -15.97 7.02 34.89
C GLU A 72 -15.55 7.29 33.45
N LEU A 73 -15.55 6.26 32.59
CA LEU A 73 -15.25 6.41 31.17
C LEU A 73 -16.25 7.31 30.44
N LEU A 74 -17.54 7.17 30.76
CA LEU A 74 -18.58 8.04 30.19
C LEU A 74 -18.43 9.50 30.64
N ALA A 75 -17.95 9.73 31.87
CA ALA A 75 -17.72 11.06 32.41
C ALA A 75 -16.45 11.70 31.84
N GLU A 76 -15.39 10.93 31.61
CA GLU A 76 -14.09 11.40 31.12
C GLU A 76 -14.13 11.84 29.66
N PHE A 77 -14.79 11.05 28.79
CA PHE A 77 -14.72 11.27 27.34
C PHE A 77 -15.89 12.05 26.75
N GLY A 78 -16.85 12.47 27.58
CA GLY A 78 -18.09 13.08 27.12
C GLY A 78 -18.87 12.15 26.16
N LEU A 79 -20.09 12.54 25.82
CA LEU A 79 -20.89 11.78 24.85
C LEU A 79 -20.28 11.89 23.44
N GLY A 80 -19.29 11.06 23.07
CA GLY A 80 -18.94 10.84 21.66
C GLY A 80 -17.48 10.51 21.28
N GLU A 81 -16.48 10.63 22.16
CA GLU A 81 -15.09 10.32 21.80
C GLU A 81 -14.76 8.82 21.95
N GLY A 82 -15.25 8.00 21.03
CA GLY A 82 -15.07 6.54 21.06
C GLY A 82 -13.62 6.05 21.11
N ALA A 83 -12.65 6.85 20.60
CA ALA A 83 -11.23 6.50 20.63
C ALA A 83 -10.62 6.53 22.05
N GLY A 84 -11.05 7.46 22.90
CA GLY A 84 -10.59 7.53 24.30
C GLY A 84 -11.10 6.36 25.12
N ALA A 85 -12.40 6.06 24.99
CA ALA A 85 -13.02 4.91 25.66
C ALA A 85 -12.36 3.57 25.29
N VAL A 86 -11.97 3.36 24.03
CA VAL A 86 -11.25 2.16 23.59
C VAL A 86 -9.88 2.07 24.25
N ASN A 87 -9.13 3.17 24.37
CA ASN A 87 -7.81 3.15 25.02
C ASN A 87 -7.90 2.81 26.51
N SER A 88 -8.90 3.33 27.23
CA SER A 88 -9.08 2.99 28.64
C SER A 88 -9.61 1.56 28.84
N LEU A 89 -10.41 1.03 27.91
CA LEU A 89 -10.76 -0.40 27.88
C LEU A 89 -9.53 -1.28 27.64
N ARG A 90 -8.58 -0.84 26.82
CA ARG A 90 -7.29 -1.53 26.63
C ARG A 90 -6.46 -1.54 27.91
N GLN A 91 -6.37 -0.42 28.61
CA GLN A 91 -5.71 -0.37 29.92
C GLN A 91 -6.38 -1.31 30.93
N THR A 92 -7.72 -1.32 30.97
CA THR A 92 -8.49 -2.24 31.81
C THR A 92 -8.21 -3.69 31.45
N MET A 93 -8.09 -4.01 30.16
CA MET A 93 -7.73 -5.34 29.69
C MET A 93 -6.32 -5.75 30.12
N GLU A 94 -5.33 -4.85 29.98
CA GLU A 94 -3.95 -5.11 30.37
C GLU A 94 -3.80 -5.32 31.87
N GLU A 95 -4.52 -4.55 32.69
CA GLU A 95 -4.42 -4.64 34.15
C GLU A 95 -5.32 -5.73 34.76
N LYS A 96 -6.51 -5.93 34.19
CA LYS A 96 -7.60 -6.72 34.79
C LYS A 96 -8.08 -7.86 33.92
N GLY A 97 -7.62 -8.00 32.69
CA GLY A 97 -8.03 -9.09 31.80
C GLY A 97 -9.15 -8.79 30.83
N ILE A 98 -9.28 -9.67 29.85
CA ILE A 98 -10.19 -9.56 28.71
C ILE A 98 -11.64 -9.69 29.18
N LYS A 99 -11.97 -10.69 30.01
CA LYS A 99 -13.36 -10.88 30.47
C LYS A 99 -13.86 -9.76 31.38
N ASN A 100 -12.97 -9.20 32.21
CA ASN A 100 -13.30 -8.03 33.01
C ASN A 100 -13.49 -6.79 32.14
N ALA A 101 -12.61 -6.52 31.17
CA ALA A 101 -12.77 -5.40 30.23
C ALA A 101 -14.06 -5.51 29.40
N LEU A 102 -14.42 -6.71 28.94
CA LEU A 102 -15.70 -6.95 28.26
C LEU A 102 -16.90 -6.68 29.18
N SER A 103 -16.78 -6.97 30.49
CA SER A 103 -17.83 -6.63 31.46
C SER A 103 -18.00 -5.11 31.62
N VAL A 104 -16.91 -4.33 31.57
CA VAL A 104 -16.99 -2.85 31.53
C VAL A 104 -17.67 -2.39 30.24
N LEU A 105 -17.26 -2.96 29.11
CA LEU A 105 -17.82 -2.65 27.80
C LEU A 105 -19.34 -2.88 27.73
N GLU A 106 -19.85 -3.96 28.31
CA GLU A 106 -21.29 -4.21 28.41
C GLU A 106 -22.03 -3.08 29.15
N LYS A 107 -21.40 -2.49 30.19
CA LYS A 107 -22.00 -1.41 30.98
C LYS A 107 -21.94 -0.06 30.26
N LEU A 108 -20.96 0.16 29.39
CA LEU A 108 -20.86 1.37 28.56
C LEU A 108 -22.07 1.51 27.61
N ARG A 109 -22.65 0.39 27.15
CA ARG A 109 -23.81 0.36 26.24
C ARG A 109 -23.61 1.19 24.97
N ASP A 110 -22.37 1.32 24.51
CA ASP A 110 -22.01 1.99 23.27
C ASP A 110 -21.67 0.96 22.18
N PRO A 111 -22.52 0.76 21.17
CA PRO A 111 -22.28 -0.21 20.10
C PRO A 111 -21.05 0.09 19.25
N ARG A 112 -20.62 1.34 19.14
CA ARG A 112 -19.44 1.75 18.36
C ARG A 112 -18.17 1.37 19.10
N VAL A 113 -18.08 1.74 20.38
CA VAL A 113 -16.95 1.34 21.25
C VAL A 113 -16.87 -0.18 21.35
N ALA A 114 -18.01 -0.87 21.38
CA ALA A 114 -18.05 -2.33 21.38
C ALA A 114 -17.47 -2.95 20.10
N ASP A 115 -17.84 -2.44 18.93
CA ASP A 115 -17.30 -2.89 17.64
C ASP A 115 -15.79 -2.62 17.53
N ASP A 116 -15.36 -1.42 17.89
CA ASP A 116 -13.96 -1.00 17.82
C ASP A 116 -13.07 -1.79 18.80
N PHE A 117 -13.53 -2.00 20.04
CA PHE A 117 -12.81 -2.82 21.02
C PHE A 117 -12.79 -4.30 20.64
N HIS A 118 -13.89 -4.83 20.10
CA HIS A 118 -13.91 -6.21 19.59
C HIS A 118 -12.92 -6.40 18.43
N ARG A 119 -12.88 -5.47 17.47
CA ARG A 119 -11.89 -5.49 16.36
C ARG A 119 -10.46 -5.47 16.90
N TYR A 120 -10.19 -4.72 17.96
CA TYR A 120 -8.91 -4.72 18.64
C TYR A 120 -8.58 -6.08 19.28
N LEU A 121 -9.51 -6.67 20.05
CA LEU A 121 -9.30 -7.96 20.71
C LEU A 121 -8.98 -9.09 19.73
N VAL A 122 -9.66 -9.13 18.58
CA VAL A 122 -9.38 -10.12 17.52
C VAL A 122 -7.93 -10.01 17.06
N ARG A 123 -7.46 -8.80 16.79
CA ARG A 123 -6.06 -8.55 16.36
C ARG A 123 -5.06 -8.87 17.47
N TYR A 124 -5.37 -8.50 18.71
CA TYR A 124 -4.50 -8.70 19.88
C TYR A 124 -4.28 -10.19 20.19
N ILE A 125 -5.33 -11.00 20.09
CA ILE A 125 -5.24 -12.45 20.26
C ILE A 125 -4.47 -13.07 19.10
N ALA A 126 -4.80 -12.69 17.85
CA ALA A 126 -4.12 -13.17 16.64
C ALA A 126 -2.60 -12.92 16.65
N ALA A 127 -2.15 -11.78 17.19
CA ALA A 127 -0.73 -11.39 17.18
C ALA A 127 0.22 -12.39 17.87
N GLY A 128 -0.28 -13.26 18.75
CA GLY A 128 0.53 -14.30 19.41
C GLY A 128 0.27 -15.72 18.92
N ILE A 129 -0.53 -15.89 17.86
CA ILE A 129 -0.79 -17.19 17.24
C ILE A 129 0.03 -17.22 15.95
N PRO A 130 1.04 -18.11 15.83
CA PRO A 130 1.77 -18.25 14.58
C PRO A 130 0.78 -18.72 13.51
N ALA A 131 0.58 -17.92 12.48
CA ALA A 131 -0.42 -18.20 11.45
C ALA A 131 -0.09 -19.54 10.76
N PRO A 132 -0.97 -20.56 10.83
CA PRO A 132 -0.66 -21.88 10.27
C PRO A 132 -0.47 -21.80 8.76
N GLY A 133 0.67 -22.27 8.24
CA GLY A 133 0.90 -22.44 6.80
C GLY A 133 1.43 -21.21 6.04
N LEU A 134 1.88 -20.15 6.72
CA LEU A 134 2.42 -18.95 6.09
C LEU A 134 3.95 -18.90 6.18
N ASP A 135 4.63 -19.27 5.09
CA ASP A 135 6.06 -19.04 4.93
C ASP A 135 6.33 -17.52 4.93
N GLU A 136 7.13 -17.02 5.89
CA GLU A 136 7.54 -15.61 5.99
C GLU A 136 8.19 -15.08 4.70
N LYS A 137 8.65 -15.97 3.81
CA LYS A 137 9.20 -15.62 2.50
C LYS A 137 8.12 -15.32 1.45
N THR A 138 6.84 -15.57 1.73
CA THR A 138 5.74 -15.26 0.81
C THR A 138 5.63 -13.76 0.56
N PRO A 139 5.29 -13.33 -0.68
CA PRO A 139 5.25 -11.91 -1.06
C PRO A 139 4.37 -11.03 -0.15
N ARG A 140 3.33 -11.61 0.47
CA ARG A 140 2.43 -10.90 1.39
C ARG A 140 3.11 -10.49 2.70
N PHE A 141 4.04 -11.29 3.24
CA PHE A 141 4.80 -10.94 4.45
C PHE A 141 5.90 -9.93 4.18
N ARG A 142 6.52 -9.98 2.99
CA ARG A 142 7.49 -8.96 2.57
C ARG A 142 6.84 -7.58 2.51
N ALA A 143 5.60 -7.50 2.01
CA ALA A 143 4.85 -6.23 1.96
C ALA A 143 4.65 -5.57 3.34
N LEU A 144 4.71 -6.33 4.43
CA LEU A 144 4.62 -5.81 5.79
C LEU A 144 5.94 -5.18 6.30
N ARG A 145 7.08 -5.39 5.61
CA ARG A 145 8.38 -4.80 5.98
C ARG A 145 8.59 -3.42 5.35
N MET A 146 7.56 -2.59 5.44
CA MET A 146 7.56 -1.20 5.00
C MET A 146 7.07 -0.30 6.13
N THR A 147 7.52 0.95 6.10
CA THR A 147 6.98 2.02 6.94
C THR A 147 6.19 2.96 6.05
N LEU A 148 4.95 3.22 6.45
CA LEU A 148 4.10 4.26 5.88
C LEU A 148 4.40 5.58 6.59
N TYR A 149 4.71 6.62 5.82
CA TYR A 149 4.83 7.99 6.31
C TYR A 149 3.67 8.81 5.79
N GLU A 150 2.99 9.53 6.66
CA GLU A 150 2.23 10.72 6.29
C GLU A 150 3.19 11.89 6.12
N ILE A 151 3.04 12.61 5.01
CA ILE A 151 3.90 13.71 4.61
C ILE A 151 3.07 14.98 4.56
N ALA A 152 3.39 15.93 5.44
CA ALA A 152 2.89 17.29 5.34
C ALA A 152 4.02 18.20 4.89
N LEU A 153 3.92 18.71 3.66
CA LEU A 153 4.82 19.76 3.18
C LEU A 153 4.37 21.10 3.76
N PRO A 154 5.29 21.94 4.22
CA PRO A 154 4.93 23.26 4.71
C PRO A 154 4.26 24.05 3.58
N GLY A 155 3.14 24.71 3.88
CA GLY A 155 2.60 25.73 2.99
C GLY A 155 3.63 26.84 2.75
N PRO A 156 3.48 27.67 1.70
CA PRO A 156 4.38 28.80 1.48
C PRO A 156 4.37 29.70 2.72
N LYS A 157 5.40 29.57 3.57
CA LYS A 157 5.57 30.44 4.72
C LYS A 157 5.79 31.84 4.18
N SER A 158 4.95 32.78 4.60
CA SER A 158 5.16 34.23 4.48
C SER A 158 6.31 34.73 5.35
N VAL A 159 7.28 33.87 5.68
CA VAL A 159 8.36 34.15 6.62
C VAL A 159 9.61 34.39 5.79
N ASP A 160 9.67 35.63 5.30
CA ASP A 160 10.75 36.34 4.60
C ASP A 160 10.34 36.79 3.20
N PRO A 161 9.94 38.06 3.00
CA PRO A 161 9.61 38.62 1.68
C PRO A 161 10.79 38.58 0.69
N ASN A 162 12.01 38.26 1.13
CA ASN A 162 13.19 38.04 0.28
C ASN A 162 13.49 36.56 0.00
N ALA A 163 12.75 35.60 0.57
CA ALA A 163 12.94 34.19 0.27
C ALA A 163 12.44 33.89 -1.15
N ARG A 164 13.39 33.63 -2.06
CA ARG A 164 13.10 33.18 -3.42
C ARG A 164 12.28 31.89 -3.37
N GLN A 165 11.01 31.96 -3.78
CA GLN A 165 10.22 30.76 -4.05
C GLN A 165 10.89 29.96 -5.17
N LYS A 166 11.07 28.67 -4.95
CA LYS A 166 11.59 27.76 -5.99
C LYS A 166 10.61 27.75 -7.16
N THR A 167 11.14 27.88 -8.37
CA THR A 167 10.34 27.71 -9.59
C THR A 167 9.86 26.26 -9.74
N LEU A 168 8.77 26.03 -10.47
CA LEU A 168 8.28 24.66 -10.75
C LEU A 168 9.39 23.77 -11.34
N LYS A 169 10.21 24.32 -12.25
CA LYS A 169 11.34 23.59 -12.84
C LYS A 169 12.40 23.20 -11.81
N GLU A 170 12.75 24.11 -10.89
CA GLU A 170 13.70 23.81 -9.79
C GLU A 170 13.14 22.73 -8.85
N LEU A 171 11.83 22.76 -8.57
CA LEU A 171 11.17 21.72 -7.78
C LEU A 171 11.17 20.37 -8.49
N ILE A 172 10.82 20.33 -9.77
CA ILE A 172 10.81 19.09 -10.57
C ILE A 172 12.21 18.49 -10.63
N SER A 173 13.24 19.29 -10.92
CA SER A 173 14.63 18.78 -10.94
C SER A 173 15.10 18.28 -9.58
N ALA A 174 14.69 18.91 -8.47
CA ALA A 174 14.98 18.39 -7.14
C ALA A 174 14.26 17.06 -6.87
N MET A 175 13.00 16.93 -7.29
CA MET A 175 12.22 15.70 -7.17
C MET A 175 12.77 14.57 -8.06
N GLU A 176 13.31 14.88 -9.25
CA GLU A 176 14.01 13.89 -10.08
C GLU A 176 15.21 13.29 -9.34
N GLN A 177 15.99 14.12 -8.65
CA GLN A 177 17.11 13.65 -7.82
C GLN A 177 16.62 12.81 -6.64
N PHE A 178 15.53 13.20 -6.00
CA PHE A 178 14.88 12.42 -4.94
C PHE A 178 14.46 11.03 -5.44
N TYR A 179 13.71 10.96 -6.54
CA TYR A 179 13.25 9.68 -7.08
C TYR A 179 14.42 8.81 -7.54
N ALA A 180 15.45 9.39 -8.16
CA ALA A 180 16.67 8.67 -8.52
C ALA A 180 17.35 8.04 -7.29
N GLY A 181 17.41 8.77 -6.18
CA GLY A 181 17.91 8.27 -4.90
C GLY A 181 17.09 7.13 -4.32
N LEU A 182 15.77 7.21 -4.43
CA LEU A 182 14.84 6.16 -3.99
C LEU A 182 14.90 4.90 -4.84
N LEU A 183 15.43 4.93 -6.07
CA LEU A 183 15.64 3.71 -6.86
C LEU A 183 16.61 2.71 -6.18
N SER A 184 17.37 3.15 -5.18
CA SER A 184 18.16 2.26 -4.31
C SER A 184 17.32 1.26 -3.51
N VAL A 185 15.98 1.36 -3.49
CA VAL A 185 15.11 0.29 -2.96
C VAL A 185 15.27 -1.03 -3.73
N GLY A 186 15.81 -1.00 -4.95
CA GLY A 186 16.17 -2.22 -5.69
C GLY A 186 17.21 -3.07 -4.95
N GLU A 187 17.97 -2.46 -4.05
CA GLU A 187 18.99 -3.06 -3.19
C GLU A 187 18.50 -3.25 -1.73
N ALA A 188 17.18 -3.22 -1.50
CA ALA A 188 16.60 -3.56 -0.20
C ALA A 188 16.92 -5.01 0.19
N ALA A 189 16.84 -5.30 1.50
CA ALA A 189 17.13 -6.63 2.02
C ALA A 189 16.23 -7.70 1.36
N PRO A 190 16.65 -8.97 1.25
CA PRO A 190 15.90 -10.00 0.51
C PRO A 190 14.46 -10.23 1.00
N ASP A 191 14.23 -9.97 2.28
CA ASP A 191 12.98 -10.03 3.03
C ASP A 191 12.13 -8.75 2.92
N GLU A 192 12.69 -7.67 2.40
CA GLU A 192 12.00 -6.40 2.20
C GLU A 192 11.49 -6.25 0.76
N PRO A 193 10.46 -5.42 0.54
CA PRO A 193 10.02 -5.07 -0.80
C PRO A 193 11.07 -4.27 -1.54
N ARG A 194 11.22 -4.53 -2.83
CA ARG A 194 12.12 -3.79 -3.73
C ARG A 194 11.41 -2.68 -4.48
N TYR A 195 10.44 -2.05 -3.84
CA TYR A 195 9.65 -0.96 -4.38
C TYR A 195 9.34 0.04 -3.26
N PHE A 196 8.93 1.24 -3.66
CA PHE A 196 8.28 2.21 -2.77
C PHE A 196 6.92 2.61 -3.36
N ALA A 197 6.03 3.14 -2.55
CA ALA A 197 4.76 3.69 -2.99
C ALA A 197 4.64 5.16 -2.60
N LEU A 198 4.01 5.94 -3.46
CA LEU A 198 3.58 7.31 -3.19
C LEU A 198 2.07 7.36 -3.34
N GLU A 199 1.39 8.00 -2.42
CA GLU A 199 -0.07 7.94 -2.34
C GLU A 199 -0.67 9.30 -2.05
N LEU A 200 -1.80 9.56 -2.70
CA LEU A 200 -2.70 10.65 -2.40
C LEU A 200 -4.00 10.02 -1.91
N ALA A 201 -4.43 10.33 -0.69
CA ALA A 201 -5.64 9.73 -0.15
C ALA A 201 -6.50 10.71 0.64
N VAL A 202 -7.81 10.49 0.58
CA VAL A 202 -8.80 11.08 1.47
C VAL A 202 -9.39 9.91 2.28
N PRO A 203 -8.99 9.75 3.55
CA PRO A 203 -9.58 8.74 4.43
C PRO A 203 -11.07 9.00 4.67
N ALA A 204 -11.84 7.94 4.91
CA ALA A 204 -13.28 8.03 5.12
C ALA A 204 -13.68 8.75 6.41
N ASP A 205 -12.73 8.97 7.31
CA ASP A 205 -12.86 9.63 8.60
C ASP A 205 -12.04 10.93 8.70
N SER A 206 -11.43 11.40 7.61
CA SER A 206 -10.67 12.65 7.56
C SER A 206 -11.15 13.54 6.40
N PRO A 207 -11.37 14.84 6.65
CA PRO A 207 -11.83 15.76 5.61
C PRO A 207 -10.74 16.19 4.61
N GLU A 208 -9.48 15.85 4.86
CA GLU A 208 -8.34 16.44 4.16
C GLU A 208 -7.61 15.44 3.26
N LEU A 209 -7.16 15.94 2.11
CA LEU A 209 -6.25 15.23 1.23
C LEU A 209 -4.89 15.08 1.93
N GLN A 210 -4.47 13.84 2.13
CA GLN A 210 -3.20 13.49 2.75
C GLN A 210 -2.26 12.83 1.75
N PHE A 211 -0.96 13.09 1.93
CA PHE A 211 0.09 12.49 1.12
C PHE A 211 0.82 11.44 1.94
N TYR A 212 1.04 10.27 1.32
CA TYR A 212 1.76 9.19 1.95
C TYR A 212 2.93 8.69 1.12
N ALA A 213 3.93 8.15 1.80
CA ALA A 213 4.96 7.33 1.18
C ALA A 213 5.17 6.04 1.98
N ALA A 214 5.04 4.90 1.30
CA ALA A 214 5.44 3.61 1.86
C ALA A 214 6.85 3.28 1.37
N VAL A 215 7.78 3.09 2.30
CA VAL A 215 9.18 2.76 1.99
C VAL A 215 9.65 1.53 2.76
N PRO A 216 10.53 0.69 2.18
CA PRO A 216 11.13 -0.43 2.88
C PRO A 216 11.82 0.00 4.17
N ASN A 217 11.73 -0.80 5.23
CA ASN A 217 12.23 -0.43 6.56
C ASN A 217 13.72 -0.08 6.56
N GLY A 218 14.56 -0.84 5.85
CA GLY A 218 15.99 -0.58 5.68
C GLY A 218 16.33 0.69 4.89
N LYS A 219 15.35 1.29 4.19
CA LYS A 219 15.52 2.50 3.37
C LYS A 219 14.87 3.75 3.97
N ARG A 220 14.19 3.64 5.13
CA ARG A 220 13.58 4.76 5.87
C ARG A 220 14.50 5.97 6.03
N GLY A 221 15.68 5.76 6.61
CA GLY A 221 16.61 6.85 6.89
C GLY A 221 17.15 7.53 5.64
N LEU A 222 17.21 6.83 4.50
CA LEU A 222 17.56 7.43 3.22
C LEU A 222 16.41 8.31 2.72
N PHE A 223 15.18 7.81 2.75
CA PHE A 223 13.98 8.55 2.37
C PHE A 223 13.83 9.83 3.19
N GLU A 224 13.89 9.75 4.53
CA GLU A 224 13.76 10.90 5.42
C GLU A 224 14.82 11.96 5.11
N LYS A 225 16.09 11.56 4.99
CA LYS A 225 17.20 12.48 4.69
C LYS A 225 17.06 13.14 3.32
N GLN A 226 16.68 12.38 2.29
CA GLN A 226 16.53 12.91 0.94
C GLN A 226 15.34 13.86 0.84
N LEU A 227 14.21 13.54 1.47
CA LEU A 227 13.04 14.43 1.47
C LEU A 227 13.34 15.72 2.24
N LEU A 228 13.91 15.61 3.45
CA LEU A 228 14.24 16.78 4.28
C LEU A 228 15.37 17.64 3.66
N ALA A 229 16.24 17.07 2.83
CA ALA A 229 17.21 17.86 2.07
C ALA A 229 16.54 18.79 1.03
N ILE A 230 15.38 18.40 0.50
CA ILE A 230 14.64 19.19 -0.49
C ILE A 230 13.63 20.11 0.19
N PHE A 231 12.97 19.60 1.24
CA PHE A 231 11.96 20.27 2.06
C PHE A 231 12.37 20.19 3.55
N PRO A 232 13.26 21.08 4.03
CA PRO A 232 13.76 21.04 5.40
C PRO A 232 12.69 21.15 6.48
N ASP A 233 11.59 21.80 6.14
CA ASP A 233 10.44 22.05 7.00
C ASP A 233 9.30 21.02 6.82
N ALA A 234 9.53 19.93 6.07
CA ALA A 234 8.53 18.88 5.90
C ALA A 234 8.31 18.11 7.21
N HIS A 235 7.05 17.85 7.54
CA HIS A 235 6.67 17.00 8.65
C HIS A 235 6.44 15.57 8.15
N LEU A 236 7.21 14.65 8.72
CA LEU A 236 7.17 13.22 8.41
C LEU A 236 6.67 12.47 9.64
N VAL A 237 5.47 11.90 9.55
CA VAL A 237 4.86 11.14 10.66
C VAL A 237 4.71 9.68 10.25
N PRO A 238 5.41 8.74 10.92
CA PRO A 238 5.16 7.32 10.69
C PRO A 238 3.73 6.97 11.12
N GLN A 239 2.99 6.28 10.24
CA GLN A 239 1.61 5.85 10.48
C GLN A 239 1.55 4.35 10.73
N PRO A 240 1.62 3.88 12.00
CA PRO A 240 1.63 2.45 12.32
C PRO A 240 0.28 1.76 12.11
N TYR A 241 -0.82 2.52 11.99
CA TYR A 241 -2.17 1.98 11.95
C TYR A 241 -2.84 2.01 10.57
N ASP A 242 -2.11 2.42 9.52
CA ASP A 242 -2.61 2.68 8.17
C ASP A 242 -3.79 3.68 8.15
N TYR A 243 -4.13 4.20 6.98
CA TYR A 243 -5.36 4.98 6.79
C TYR A 243 -6.46 4.10 6.18
N ASN A 244 -7.71 4.55 6.27
CA ASN A 244 -8.84 3.78 5.74
C ASN A 244 -9.74 4.64 4.85
N ILE A 245 -9.79 4.30 3.56
CA ILE A 245 -10.66 4.98 2.59
C ILE A 245 -12.07 4.35 2.49
N PHE A 246 -12.32 3.24 3.19
CA PHE A 246 -13.54 2.47 3.01
C PHE A 246 -14.69 3.02 3.87
N ALA A 247 -15.71 3.53 3.20
CA ALA A 247 -16.91 4.04 3.84
C ALA A 247 -17.73 2.90 4.45
N ARG A 248 -18.15 3.07 5.71
CA ARG A 248 -18.98 2.06 6.40
C ARG A 248 -20.32 1.89 5.67
N GLY A 249 -20.60 0.65 5.25
CA GLY A 249 -21.81 0.29 4.51
C GLY A 249 -21.82 0.72 3.05
N GLY A 250 -20.70 1.24 2.53
CA GLY A 250 -20.59 1.71 1.16
C GLY A 250 -20.09 0.66 0.17
N THR A 251 -20.12 1.04 -1.11
CA THR A 251 -19.56 0.28 -2.22
C THR A 251 -18.14 0.76 -2.52
N SER A 252 -17.24 -0.20 -2.76
CA SER A 252 -15.85 0.10 -3.09
C SER A 252 -15.52 -0.36 -4.50
N LEU A 253 -14.84 0.49 -5.25
CA LEU A 253 -14.37 0.19 -6.61
C LEU A 253 -12.87 0.47 -6.71
N ALA A 254 -12.19 -0.29 -7.55
CA ALA A 254 -10.78 -0.09 -7.83
C ALA A 254 -10.50 -0.19 -9.33
N ALA A 255 -9.55 0.62 -9.79
CA ALA A 255 -9.07 0.65 -11.15
C ALA A 255 -7.54 0.65 -11.17
N VAL A 256 -6.97 0.11 -12.25
CA VAL A 256 -5.53 0.08 -12.47
C VAL A 256 -5.25 0.69 -13.84
N ALA A 257 -4.32 1.64 -13.90
CA ALA A 257 -3.93 2.23 -15.17
C ALA A 257 -3.24 1.20 -16.06
N ARG A 258 -3.52 1.28 -17.37
CA ARG A 258 -2.88 0.47 -18.39
C ARG A 258 -2.35 1.39 -19.49
N PHE A 259 -1.25 1.00 -20.11
CA PHE A 259 -0.76 1.72 -21.28
C PHE A 259 -1.76 1.59 -22.43
N ALA A 260 -2.10 2.72 -23.04
CA ALA A 260 -2.90 2.75 -24.27
C ALA A 260 -2.07 2.28 -25.49
N GLU A 261 -0.77 2.54 -25.45
CA GLU A 261 0.19 2.24 -26.53
C GLU A 261 1.31 1.32 -26.01
N HIS A 262 2.22 0.92 -26.89
CA HIS A 262 3.33 0.04 -26.52
C HIS A 262 4.21 0.66 -25.40
N PRO A 263 4.59 -0.07 -24.32
CA PRO A 263 5.36 0.45 -23.19
C PRO A 263 6.77 1.01 -23.50
N ALA A 264 7.25 0.75 -24.71
CA ALA A 264 8.52 1.28 -25.22
C ALA A 264 8.40 2.74 -25.70
N LEU A 265 7.18 3.24 -25.91
CA LEU A 265 6.94 4.65 -26.19
C LEU A 265 6.93 5.47 -24.88
N PRO A 266 7.39 6.72 -24.92
CA PRO A 266 7.38 7.61 -23.77
C PRO A 266 5.94 8.03 -23.43
N LEU A 267 5.72 8.32 -22.15
CA LEU A 267 4.57 9.10 -21.72
C LEU A 267 4.88 10.58 -21.96
N THR A 268 3.84 11.38 -22.09
CA THR A 268 3.92 12.84 -21.99
C THR A 268 4.57 13.23 -20.67
N ASP A 269 5.55 14.14 -20.70
CA ASP A 269 6.25 14.60 -19.51
C ASP A 269 5.89 16.05 -19.18
N TYR A 270 6.41 16.56 -18.06
CA TYR A 270 6.09 17.90 -17.57
C TYR A 270 6.45 19.03 -18.56
N THR A 271 7.35 18.80 -19.51
CA THR A 271 7.72 19.80 -20.54
C THR A 271 6.65 19.96 -21.61
N ASP A 272 5.74 19.00 -21.71
CA ASP A 272 4.60 19.01 -22.62
C ASP A 272 3.34 19.65 -21.99
N PHE A 273 3.39 20.07 -20.71
CA PHE A 273 2.26 20.69 -20.00
C PHE A 273 2.49 22.19 -19.74
N ASP A 274 1.49 23.02 -20.06
CA ASP A 274 1.50 24.45 -19.75
C ASP A 274 1.22 24.77 -18.27
N TYR A 275 0.52 23.85 -17.58
CA TYR A 275 0.08 23.97 -16.19
C TYR A 275 0.35 22.68 -15.43
N ASP A 276 0.45 22.75 -14.09
CA ASP A 276 0.72 21.59 -13.25
C ASP A 276 -0.39 20.52 -13.36
N PRO A 277 -0.10 19.29 -13.84
CA PRO A 277 -1.09 18.23 -13.98
C PRO A 277 -1.62 17.70 -12.64
N ILE A 278 -0.89 17.89 -11.53
CA ILE A 278 -1.34 17.49 -10.19
C ILE A 278 -2.58 18.29 -9.78
N ASN A 279 -2.73 19.54 -10.25
CA ASN A 279 -3.89 20.38 -9.94
C ASN A 279 -5.22 19.73 -10.35
N ALA A 280 -5.25 18.99 -11.45
CA ALA A 280 -6.46 18.29 -11.86
C ALA A 280 -6.84 17.18 -10.87
N ILE A 281 -5.83 16.47 -10.34
CA ILE A 281 -6.01 15.38 -9.37
C ILE A 281 -6.41 15.97 -8.02
N THR A 282 -5.69 16.97 -7.52
CA THR A 282 -5.99 17.59 -6.21
C THR A 282 -7.36 18.23 -6.20
N ASN A 283 -7.77 18.91 -7.28
CA ASN A 283 -9.12 19.49 -7.39
C ASN A 283 -10.23 18.42 -7.46
N ALA A 284 -9.94 17.23 -7.99
CA ALA A 284 -10.90 16.12 -7.96
C ALA A 284 -11.00 15.52 -6.56
N PHE A 285 -9.87 15.30 -5.88
CA PHE A 285 -9.82 14.77 -4.53
C PHE A 285 -10.42 15.73 -3.49
N ALA A 286 -10.25 17.04 -3.68
CA ALA A 286 -10.83 18.07 -2.81
C ALA A 286 -12.38 18.13 -2.85
N LYS A 287 -13.03 17.44 -3.80
CA LYS A 287 -14.49 17.35 -3.90
C LYS A 287 -15.07 16.10 -3.23
N ILE A 288 -14.21 15.20 -2.72
CA ILE A 288 -14.65 14.00 -2.02
C ILE A 288 -15.26 14.43 -0.69
N GLU A 289 -16.46 13.92 -0.40
CA GLU A 289 -17.18 14.29 0.82
C GLU A 289 -16.45 13.81 2.08
N HIS A 290 -16.46 14.64 3.11
CA HIS A 290 -15.72 14.41 4.35
C HIS A 290 -16.22 13.22 5.18
N THR A 291 -17.42 12.72 4.88
CA THR A 291 -18.00 11.59 5.59
C THR A 291 -18.70 10.65 4.63
N GLY A 292 -18.37 9.36 4.70
CA GLY A 292 -19.02 8.34 3.90
C GLY A 292 -18.50 8.24 2.47
N GLU A 293 -17.45 8.98 2.11
CA GLU A 293 -16.66 8.80 0.90
C GLU A 293 -15.18 8.73 1.24
N GLY A 294 -14.41 8.08 0.37
CA GLY A 294 -12.96 8.03 0.48
C GLY A 294 -12.33 7.59 -0.83
N ALA A 295 -11.08 8.01 -1.06
CA ALA A 295 -10.34 7.59 -2.24
C ALA A 295 -8.84 7.55 -1.98
N ALA A 296 -8.13 6.70 -2.73
CA ALA A 296 -6.68 6.67 -2.78
C ALA A 296 -6.18 6.51 -4.22
N LEU A 297 -5.25 7.37 -4.63
CA LEU A 297 -4.42 7.18 -5.81
C LEU A 297 -3.03 6.74 -5.36
N GLN A 298 -2.66 5.51 -5.70
CA GLN A 298 -1.39 4.90 -5.31
C GLN A 298 -0.50 4.72 -6.54
N LEU A 299 0.75 5.17 -6.44
CA LEU A 299 1.82 4.98 -7.42
C LEU A 299 2.90 4.09 -6.82
N ILE A 300 2.99 2.84 -7.27
CA ILE A 300 4.01 1.88 -6.84
C ILE A 300 5.16 1.89 -7.86
N ILE A 301 6.37 2.13 -7.39
CA ILE A 301 7.56 2.29 -8.23
C ILE A 301 8.60 1.22 -7.85
N GLU A 302 8.97 0.40 -8.83
CA GLU A 302 9.89 -0.73 -8.69
C GLU A 302 11.04 -0.60 -9.71
N PRO A 303 12.31 -0.55 -9.28
CA PRO A 303 13.44 -0.61 -10.19
C PRO A 303 13.48 -1.95 -10.95
N ARG A 304 13.61 -1.93 -12.28
CA ARG A 304 13.55 -3.14 -13.14
C ARG A 304 14.88 -3.51 -13.81
N GLY A 305 15.98 -2.88 -13.42
CA GLY A 305 17.29 -3.09 -14.04
C GLY A 305 17.27 -2.91 -15.55
N ASP A 306 18.20 -3.57 -16.26
CA ASP A 306 18.44 -3.28 -17.67
C ASP A 306 17.61 -4.11 -18.66
N ARG A 307 16.74 -5.02 -18.18
CA ARG A 307 15.99 -5.94 -19.07
C ARG A 307 15.20 -5.16 -20.13
N HIS A 308 14.42 -4.17 -19.70
CA HIS A 308 13.60 -3.37 -20.60
C HIS A 308 14.44 -2.44 -21.47
N VAL A 309 15.50 -1.84 -20.93
CA VAL A 309 16.42 -1.00 -21.71
C VAL A 309 17.02 -1.78 -22.87
N LYS A 310 17.55 -3.00 -22.61
CA LYS A 310 18.10 -3.88 -23.63
C LYS A 310 17.06 -4.27 -24.67
N HIS A 311 15.83 -4.56 -24.24
CA HIS A 311 14.75 -4.89 -25.14
C HIS A 311 14.35 -3.70 -26.03
N TYR A 312 14.20 -2.51 -25.47
CA TYR A 312 13.84 -1.31 -26.21
C TYR A 312 14.94 -0.88 -27.18
N GLN A 313 16.21 -1.08 -26.83
CA GLN A 313 17.32 -0.90 -27.77
C GLN A 313 17.24 -1.84 -28.98
N LYS A 314 16.73 -3.07 -28.82
CA LYS A 314 16.49 -3.99 -29.96
C LYS A 314 15.40 -3.46 -30.87
N ILE A 315 14.27 -3.00 -30.30
CA ILE A 315 13.18 -2.36 -31.06
C ILE A 315 13.71 -1.12 -31.82
N LEU A 316 14.50 -0.27 -31.16
CA LEU A 316 15.12 0.91 -31.77
C LEU A 316 16.04 0.54 -32.95
N ARG A 317 16.85 -0.51 -32.80
CA ARG A 317 17.68 -1.02 -33.91
C ARG A 317 16.83 -1.52 -35.07
N ALA A 318 15.72 -2.21 -34.82
CA ALA A 318 14.80 -2.66 -35.87
C ALA A 318 14.18 -1.46 -36.62
N LEU A 319 13.74 -0.42 -35.91
CA LEU A 319 13.23 0.81 -36.52
C LEU A 319 14.29 1.50 -37.39
N ARG A 320 15.54 1.60 -36.91
CA ARG A 320 16.67 2.19 -37.64
C ARG A 320 17.10 1.37 -38.88
N LYS A 321 16.78 0.07 -38.93
CA LYS A 321 16.98 -0.80 -40.10
C LYS A 321 15.82 -0.73 -41.11
N GLY A 322 14.90 0.21 -40.95
CA GLY A 322 13.74 0.34 -41.83
C GLY A 322 12.73 -0.80 -41.67
N GLU A 323 12.68 -1.47 -40.52
CA GLU A 323 11.53 -2.35 -40.24
C GLU A 323 10.26 -1.52 -40.03
N LYS A 324 9.13 -2.00 -40.55
CA LYS A 324 7.82 -1.36 -40.30
C LYS A 324 7.52 -1.35 -38.80
N ARG A 325 6.85 -0.29 -38.32
CA ARG A 325 6.41 -0.13 -36.92
C ARG A 325 5.89 -1.44 -36.30
N SER A 326 4.84 -2.04 -36.85
CA SER A 326 4.23 -3.25 -36.27
C SER A 326 5.20 -4.43 -36.14
N ALA A 327 6.16 -4.56 -37.07
CA ALA A 327 7.19 -5.58 -37.00
C ALA A 327 8.26 -5.23 -35.96
N ALA A 328 8.74 -3.99 -35.92
CA ALA A 328 9.76 -3.57 -34.97
C ALA A 328 9.27 -3.70 -33.51
N PHE A 329 8.03 -3.32 -33.23
CA PHE A 329 7.44 -3.43 -31.89
C PHE A 329 7.07 -4.87 -31.48
N SER A 330 7.02 -5.82 -32.43
CA SER A 330 6.85 -7.25 -32.13
C SER A 330 8.18 -7.99 -31.97
N THR A 331 9.31 -7.27 -31.84
CA THR A 331 10.62 -7.88 -31.63
C THR A 331 10.61 -8.70 -30.34
N PRO A 332 11.00 -9.98 -30.34
CA PRO A 332 11.03 -10.78 -29.13
C PRO A 332 12.05 -10.26 -28.11
N GLU A 333 11.76 -10.40 -26.82
CA GLU A 333 12.72 -10.04 -25.76
C GLU A 333 13.92 -11.01 -25.74
N THR A 334 13.67 -12.29 -25.99
CA THR A 334 14.64 -13.40 -25.81
C THR A 334 15.44 -13.70 -27.07
N ALA A 335 16.69 -14.14 -26.89
CA ALA A 335 17.58 -14.53 -28.00
C ALA A 335 17.05 -15.75 -28.79
N LEU A 336 16.37 -16.68 -28.11
CA LEU A 336 15.70 -17.82 -28.76
C LEU A 336 14.56 -17.35 -29.68
N GLY A 337 13.78 -16.36 -29.23
CA GLY A 337 12.70 -15.77 -30.02
C GLY A 337 13.23 -15.01 -31.24
N GLU A 338 14.37 -14.31 -31.10
CA GLU A 338 15.05 -13.66 -32.22
C GLU A 338 15.51 -14.67 -33.27
N PHE A 339 16.16 -15.75 -32.85
CA PHE A 339 16.60 -16.81 -33.74
C PHE A 339 15.43 -17.46 -34.50
N ALA A 340 14.32 -17.75 -33.81
CA ALA A 340 13.10 -18.28 -34.43
C ALA A 340 12.49 -17.31 -35.45
N ARG A 341 12.47 -16.01 -35.13
CA ARG A 341 11.99 -14.95 -36.04
C ARG A 341 12.87 -14.80 -37.27
N ASP A 342 14.18 -14.87 -37.12
CA ASP A 342 15.14 -14.75 -38.22
C ASP A 342 15.09 -15.98 -39.15
N ILE A 343 14.98 -17.19 -38.59
CA ILE A 343 14.72 -18.41 -39.38
C ILE A 343 13.41 -18.27 -40.15
N GLY A 344 12.32 -17.87 -39.50
CA GLY A 344 11.04 -17.66 -40.14
C GLY A 344 11.14 -16.67 -41.30
N ARG A 345 11.76 -15.49 -41.07
CA ARG A 345 11.97 -14.49 -42.12
C ARG A 345 12.74 -15.04 -43.31
N THR A 346 13.81 -15.77 -43.06
CA THR A 346 14.69 -16.33 -44.11
C THR A 346 13.96 -17.41 -44.93
N LEU A 347 13.09 -18.21 -44.30
CA LEU A 347 12.27 -19.21 -44.98
C LEU A 347 11.12 -18.59 -45.80
N PHE A 348 10.54 -17.47 -45.33
CA PHE A 348 9.42 -16.79 -46.01
C PHE A 348 9.84 -15.71 -47.02
N SER A 349 11.08 -15.21 -46.99
CA SER A 349 11.60 -14.21 -47.92
C SER A 349 12.16 -14.83 -49.21
N GLY A 350 11.39 -15.68 -49.86
CA GLY A 350 11.76 -16.27 -51.16
C GLY A 350 11.43 -15.33 -52.32
N LYS A 351 12.30 -14.35 -52.62
CA LYS A 351 12.48 -13.70 -53.95
C LYS A 351 13.58 -12.62 -53.90
N PRO A 352 14.52 -12.57 -54.86
CA PRO A 352 15.47 -11.46 -54.95
C PRO A 352 14.73 -10.16 -55.30
N LYS A 353 14.83 -9.16 -54.44
CA LYS A 353 14.38 -7.79 -54.74
C LYS A 353 15.49 -7.05 -55.48
N ASP A 354 15.11 -6.21 -56.45
CA ASP A 354 15.98 -5.17 -57.01
C ASP A 354 16.71 -4.43 -55.87
N VAL A 355 18.05 -4.46 -55.88
CA VAL A 355 18.86 -3.94 -54.76
C VAL A 355 18.66 -2.44 -54.56
N GLU A 356 18.53 -1.68 -55.66
CA GLU A 356 18.25 -0.23 -55.59
C GLU A 356 16.85 0.05 -55.03
N LYS A 357 15.81 -0.62 -55.52
CA LYS A 357 14.44 -0.45 -55.00
C LYS A 357 14.31 -0.87 -53.54
N ALA A 358 15.07 -1.89 -53.11
CA ALA A 358 15.11 -2.32 -51.72
C ALA A 358 15.74 -1.23 -50.82
N LYS A 359 16.85 -0.63 -51.26
CA LYS A 359 17.51 0.46 -50.53
C LYS A 359 16.62 1.71 -50.44
N GLU A 360 15.99 2.12 -51.55
CA GLU A 360 15.07 3.25 -51.54
C GLU A 360 13.86 3.01 -50.61
N ALA A 361 13.28 1.81 -50.63
CA ALA A 361 12.19 1.45 -49.74
C ALA A 361 12.62 1.44 -48.26
N GLU A 362 13.84 0.98 -47.97
CA GLU A 362 14.42 1.02 -46.62
C GLU A 362 14.60 2.47 -46.15
N THR A 363 15.20 3.35 -46.96
CA THR A 363 15.38 4.77 -46.62
C THR A 363 14.04 5.46 -46.35
N ARG A 364 13.04 5.27 -47.22
CA ARG A 364 11.68 5.82 -46.99
C ARG A 364 11.05 5.30 -45.71
N GLN A 365 11.28 4.03 -45.37
CA GLN A 365 10.75 3.46 -44.12
C GLN A 365 11.47 3.99 -42.89
N ILE A 366 12.78 4.24 -42.96
CA ILE A 366 13.55 4.90 -41.90
C ILE A 366 13.03 6.33 -41.67
N GLU A 367 12.79 7.09 -42.75
CA GLU A 367 12.19 8.42 -42.67
C GLU A 367 10.80 8.37 -42.02
N ALA A 368 9.96 7.41 -42.41
CA ALA A 368 8.64 7.21 -41.80
C ALA A 368 8.72 6.81 -40.31
N ASN A 369 9.82 6.18 -39.88
CA ASN A 369 10.07 5.78 -38.50
C ASN A 369 10.68 6.90 -37.64
N LYS A 370 11.04 8.05 -38.21
CA LYS A 370 11.81 9.10 -37.51
C LYS A 370 11.20 9.53 -36.17
N ALA A 371 9.89 9.80 -36.15
CA ALA A 371 9.20 10.18 -34.91
C ALA A 371 9.26 9.08 -33.83
N HIS A 372 9.08 7.81 -34.21
CA HIS A 372 9.20 6.66 -33.30
C HIS A 372 10.62 6.47 -32.81
N ILE A 373 11.62 6.71 -33.66
CA ILE A 373 13.04 6.67 -33.29
C ILE A 373 13.34 7.71 -32.21
N GLU A 374 12.93 8.97 -32.43
CA GLU A 374 13.11 10.07 -31.46
C GLU A 374 12.41 9.78 -30.13
N GLN A 375 11.17 9.28 -30.18
CA GLN A 375 10.42 8.87 -28.99
C GLN A 375 11.10 7.74 -28.21
N MET A 376 11.59 6.72 -28.91
CA MET A 376 12.30 5.59 -28.31
C MET A 376 13.63 6.04 -27.70
N GLU A 377 14.36 6.94 -28.36
CA GLU A 377 15.58 7.56 -27.84
C GLU A 377 15.31 8.34 -26.55
N LYS A 378 14.26 9.17 -26.52
CA LYS A 378 13.79 9.86 -25.31
C LYS A 378 13.48 8.87 -24.18
N LYS A 379 12.77 7.78 -24.48
CA LYS A 379 12.42 6.75 -23.49
C LYS A 379 13.65 6.09 -22.86
N ILE A 380 14.61 5.65 -23.68
CA ILE A 380 15.80 4.93 -23.19
C ILE A 380 16.87 5.84 -22.56
N ALA A 381 16.77 7.15 -22.74
CA ALA A 381 17.65 8.12 -22.09
C ALA A 381 17.40 8.25 -20.58
N SER A 382 16.25 7.74 -20.10
CA SER A 382 15.86 7.74 -18.69
C SER A 382 15.88 6.34 -18.08
N PRO A 383 16.11 6.20 -16.76
CA PRO A 383 15.98 4.91 -16.08
C PRO A 383 14.58 4.30 -16.26
N ILE A 384 14.51 3.03 -16.65
CA ILE A 384 13.24 2.32 -16.82
C ILE A 384 12.84 1.66 -15.50
N VAL A 385 11.72 2.11 -14.95
CA VAL A 385 11.09 1.53 -13.76
C VAL A 385 9.79 0.83 -14.11
N GLY A 386 9.44 -0.16 -13.30
CA GLY A 386 8.07 -0.66 -13.24
C GLY A 386 7.25 0.32 -12.43
N ALA A 387 6.16 0.82 -13.01
CA ALA A 387 5.22 1.70 -12.33
C ALA A 387 3.82 1.06 -12.38
N THR A 388 3.15 0.97 -11.23
CA THR A 388 1.74 0.58 -11.15
C THR A 388 0.96 1.73 -10.54
N ILE A 389 -0.04 2.23 -11.27
CA ILE A 389 -0.94 3.28 -10.79
C ILE A 389 -2.29 2.64 -10.49
N ARG A 390 -2.79 2.83 -9.28
CA ARG A 390 -4.07 2.28 -8.81
C ARG A 390 -4.91 3.40 -8.25
N LEU A 391 -6.20 3.38 -8.57
CA LEU A 391 -7.20 4.25 -7.97
C LEU A 391 -8.19 3.36 -7.24
N ALA A 392 -8.40 3.62 -5.96
CA ALA A 392 -9.45 3.00 -5.16
C ALA A 392 -10.38 4.08 -4.65
N VAL A 393 -11.68 3.80 -4.67
CA VAL A 393 -12.73 4.70 -4.18
C VAL A 393 -13.73 3.92 -3.35
N SER A 394 -14.36 4.59 -2.40
CA SER A 394 -15.46 4.07 -1.60
C SER A 394 -16.48 5.17 -1.38
N SER A 395 -17.77 4.86 -1.55
CA SER A 395 -18.88 5.80 -1.27
C SER A 395 -20.11 5.01 -0.84
N ARG A 396 -21.00 5.63 -0.06
CA ARG A 396 -22.20 4.99 0.53
C ARG A 396 -23.30 4.68 -0.47
#